data_AF-A0A1Y0N901-F1
#
_entry.id   AF-A0A1Y0N901-F1
#
_cell.length_a   1.000
_cell.length_b   1.000
_cell.length_c   1.000
_cell.angle_alpha   90.00
_cell.angle_beta   90.00
_cell.angle_gamma   90.00
#
_symmetry.space_group_name_H-M   'P 1'
#
loop_
_entity.id
_entity.type
_entity.pdbx_description
1 polymer ?
#
loop_
_entity_poly.entity_id
_entity_poly.type
_entity_poly.pdbx_seq_one_letter_code
_entity_poly.pdbx_strand_id
1 'polypeptide(L)'
;MSSTSLPGPAAMAPAGNPVPAKRSRRIVDAPTRVFHALFALCFLGAYLTAEGESMRLLHVTLGYSMAGLLVFRLVYGLVGPRHARLSLLAGKLRSLPQWLASVVQGTADRKWAAVNWRQGQNLALAVAVVALMVLVVPLTLSGYATYNEWGDWLGDVHELAGNAFLVVVLVHVGIVLLLSLLRRKNMAMQMVHGRGQGPGPDLVKRNHAWLAVLILVAVLGYWSWEWQQSPNGLISAQAVTDLLSGRESGDSD
;
A
#
# COMPACT_ATOMS: atom_id res chain seq x y z
N MET A 1 72.41 45.00 -1.49
CA MET A 1 71.84 43.83 -0.79
C MET A 1 70.34 44.06 -0.69
N SER A 2 69.57 43.57 -1.65
CA SER A 2 68.12 43.74 -1.70
C SER A 2 67.48 42.38 -1.39
N SER A 3 66.88 42.25 -0.21
CA SER A 3 66.22 41.04 0.26
C SER A 3 64.77 41.01 -0.22
N THR A 4 64.49 40.15 -1.19
CA THR A 4 63.14 39.81 -1.65
C THR A 4 62.47 38.90 -0.62
N SER A 5 61.44 39.39 0.07
CA SER A 5 60.59 38.59 0.96
C SER A 5 59.55 37.81 0.16
N LEU A 6 59.52 36.48 0.28
CA LEU A 6 58.49 35.62 -0.31
C LEU A 6 57.16 35.77 0.47
N PRO A 7 56.00 35.76 -0.22
CA PRO A 7 54.69 35.73 0.46
C PRO A 7 54.46 34.35 1.10
N GLY A 8 54.05 34.36 2.38
CA GLY A 8 53.73 33.15 3.14
C GLY A 8 52.50 32.41 2.60
N PRO A 9 52.37 31.10 2.88
CA PRO A 9 51.28 30.29 2.37
C PRO A 9 49.93 30.82 2.91
N ALA A 10 49.02 31.10 1.98
CA ALA A 10 47.64 31.48 2.31
C ALA A 10 47.02 30.39 3.18
N ALA A 11 46.65 30.76 4.41
CA ALA A 11 45.93 29.90 5.33
C ALA A 11 44.65 29.41 4.64
N MET A 12 44.63 28.12 4.32
CA MET A 12 43.48 27.44 3.76
C MET A 12 42.33 27.56 4.78
N ALA A 13 41.25 28.24 4.38
CA ALA A 13 40.07 28.40 5.20
C ALA A 13 39.55 27.01 5.67
N PRO A 14 39.10 26.87 6.94
CA PRO A 14 38.61 25.60 7.43
C PRO A 14 37.43 25.16 6.57
N ALA A 15 37.54 23.95 6.02
CA ALA A 15 36.45 23.30 5.29
C ALA A 15 35.18 23.36 6.13
N GLY A 16 34.14 24.00 5.60
CA GLY A 16 32.88 24.20 6.29
C GLY A 16 32.34 22.87 6.85
N ASN A 17 31.80 22.92 8.07
CA ASN A 17 31.24 21.77 8.77
C ASN A 17 30.43 20.89 7.81
N PRO A 18 30.68 19.56 7.75
CA PRO A 18 29.89 18.67 6.91
C PRO A 18 28.41 18.81 7.27
N VAL A 19 27.58 19.17 6.30
CA VAL A 19 26.12 19.21 6.45
C VAL A 19 25.68 17.90 7.09
N PRO A 20 24.98 17.91 8.24
CA PRO A 20 24.63 16.69 8.94
C PRO A 20 23.89 15.76 8.00
N ALA A 21 24.45 14.58 7.76
CA ALA A 21 23.86 13.57 6.90
C ALA A 21 22.41 13.34 7.35
N LYS A 22 21.44 13.57 6.45
CA LYS A 22 20.02 13.42 6.78
C LYS A 22 19.79 12.03 7.39
N ARG A 23 19.31 11.99 8.63
CA ARG A 23 18.97 10.74 9.37
C ARG A 23 17.81 9.96 8.74
N SER A 24 17.16 10.52 7.71
CA SER A 24 16.09 9.87 6.95
C SER A 24 16.17 10.21 5.47
N ARG A 25 15.71 9.29 4.62
CA ARG A 25 15.64 9.43 3.16
C ARG A 25 14.24 9.11 2.64
N ARG A 26 13.77 9.79 1.60
CA ARG A 26 12.47 9.48 0.96
C ARG A 26 12.57 8.18 0.19
N ILE A 27 11.66 7.25 0.49
CA ILE A 27 11.62 5.90 -0.08
C ILE A 27 10.31 5.58 -0.79
N VAL A 28 9.22 6.27 -0.45
CA VAL A 28 7.92 6.15 -1.11
C VAL A 28 7.46 7.53 -1.56
N ASP A 29 7.01 7.65 -2.81
CA ASP A 29 6.49 8.90 -3.37
C ASP A 29 5.05 9.18 -2.94
N ALA A 30 4.55 10.39 -3.19
CA ALA A 30 3.23 10.78 -2.73
C ALA A 30 2.08 10.00 -3.39
N PRO A 31 2.08 9.73 -4.71
CA PRO A 31 1.01 8.98 -5.35
C PRO A 31 0.85 7.58 -4.80
N THR A 32 1.95 6.86 -4.55
CA THR A 32 1.88 5.50 -3.97
C THR A 32 1.32 5.52 -2.55
N ARG A 33 1.66 6.54 -1.75
CA ARG A 33 1.13 6.67 -0.38
C ARG A 33 -0.36 6.98 -0.36
N VAL A 34 -0.80 7.93 -1.19
CA VAL A 34 -2.23 8.27 -1.32
C VAL A 34 -3.02 7.08 -1.87
N PHE A 35 -2.52 6.40 -2.90
CA PHE A 35 -3.12 5.15 -3.38
C PHE A 35 -3.26 4.14 -2.25
N HIS A 36 -2.18 3.84 -1.50
CA HIS A 36 -2.24 2.86 -0.42
C HIS A 36 -3.25 3.25 0.66
N ALA A 37 -3.24 4.52 1.10
CA ALA A 37 -4.15 5.01 2.13
C ALA A 37 -5.62 4.92 1.69
N LEU A 38 -5.93 5.41 0.47
CA LEU A 38 -7.28 5.35 -0.07
C LEU A 38 -7.73 3.91 -0.32
N PHE A 39 -6.86 3.06 -0.86
CA PHE A 39 -7.20 1.67 -1.15
C PHE A 39 -7.46 0.87 0.14
N ALA A 40 -6.65 1.09 1.19
CA ALA A 40 -6.88 0.50 2.50
C ALA A 40 -8.17 1.01 3.16
N LEU A 41 -8.46 2.32 3.04
CA LEU A 41 -9.68 2.93 3.55
C LEU A 41 -10.92 2.39 2.81
N CYS A 42 -10.87 2.29 1.49
CA CYS A 42 -11.96 1.74 0.68
C CYS A 42 -12.22 0.28 1.05
N PHE A 43 -11.17 -0.53 1.17
CA PHE A 43 -11.31 -1.92 1.57
C PHE A 43 -11.93 -2.06 2.97
N LEU A 44 -11.40 -1.32 3.95
CA LEU A 44 -11.91 -1.38 5.33
C LEU A 44 -13.38 -0.95 5.39
N GLY A 45 -13.72 0.17 4.75
CA GLY A 45 -15.11 0.64 4.70
C GLY A 45 -16.02 -0.36 3.99
N ALA A 46 -15.62 -0.88 2.82
CA ALA A 46 -16.40 -1.84 2.06
C ALA A 46 -16.65 -3.12 2.86
N TYR A 47 -15.62 -3.64 3.55
CA TYR A 47 -15.73 -4.84 4.38
C TYR A 47 -16.71 -4.62 5.55
N LEU A 48 -16.60 -3.49 6.27
CA LEU A 48 -17.50 -3.16 7.38
C LEU A 48 -18.95 -2.94 6.94
N THR A 49 -19.18 -2.62 5.67
CA THR A 49 -20.52 -2.39 5.11
C THR A 49 -21.04 -3.58 4.30
N ALA A 50 -20.34 -4.71 4.27
CA ALA A 50 -20.65 -5.81 3.35
C ALA A 50 -21.94 -6.57 3.72
N GLU A 51 -22.31 -6.63 5.00
CA GLU A 51 -23.45 -7.43 5.48
C GLU A 51 -24.78 -6.66 5.49
N GLY A 52 -24.75 -5.32 5.48
CA GLY A 52 -25.94 -4.50 5.64
C GLY A 52 -26.57 -4.06 4.32
N GLU A 53 -27.83 -4.45 4.06
CA GLU A 53 -28.62 -3.96 2.91
C GLU A 53 -28.71 -2.42 2.88
N SER A 54 -28.77 -1.81 4.07
CA SER A 54 -28.85 -0.37 4.26
C SER A 54 -27.58 0.39 3.89
N MET A 55 -26.42 -0.29 3.86
CA MET A 55 -25.10 0.25 3.51
C MET A 55 -24.58 -0.27 2.17
N ARG A 56 -25.42 -1.01 1.42
CA ARG A 56 -25.05 -1.66 0.16
C ARG A 56 -24.48 -0.67 -0.87
N LEU A 57 -25.07 0.52 -0.98
CA LEU A 57 -24.58 1.55 -1.91
C LEU A 57 -23.18 2.06 -1.52
N LEU A 58 -22.89 2.22 -0.23
CA LEU A 58 -21.56 2.57 0.25
C LEU A 58 -20.55 1.45 -0.05
N HIS A 59 -20.92 0.19 0.22
CA HIS A 59 -20.09 -0.97 -0.12
C HIS A 59 -19.69 -0.97 -1.61
N VAL A 60 -20.68 -0.83 -2.51
CA VAL A 60 -20.47 -0.81 -3.96
C VAL A 60 -19.60 0.37 -4.40
N THR A 61 -19.88 1.58 -3.88
CA THR A 61 -19.10 2.80 -4.17
C THR A 61 -17.62 2.63 -3.79
N LEU A 62 -17.35 2.05 -2.62
CA LEU A 62 -16.00 1.77 -2.16
C LEU A 62 -15.32 0.67 -2.99
N GLY A 63 -16.07 -0.36 -3.39
CA GLY A 63 -15.62 -1.40 -4.32
C GLY A 63 -15.19 -0.86 -5.69
N TYR A 64 -16.00 0.00 -6.30
CA TYR A 64 -15.65 0.67 -7.56
C TYR A 64 -14.47 1.63 -7.41
N SER A 65 -14.36 2.30 -6.25
CA SER A 65 -13.18 3.10 -5.91
C SER A 65 -11.91 2.25 -5.87
N MET A 66 -11.97 1.04 -5.30
CA MET A 66 -10.84 0.09 -5.33
C MET A 66 -10.47 -0.33 -6.74
N ALA A 67 -11.44 -0.62 -7.61
CA ALA A 67 -11.21 -0.96 -9.01
C ALA A 67 -10.50 0.19 -9.76
N GLY A 68 -11.01 1.43 -9.63
CA GLY A 68 -10.39 2.61 -10.24
C GLY A 68 -8.97 2.88 -9.71
N LEU A 69 -8.76 2.75 -8.40
CA LEU A 69 -7.44 2.89 -7.78
C LEU A 69 -6.47 1.80 -8.26
N LEU A 70 -6.92 0.56 -8.46
CA LEU A 70 -6.11 -0.51 -9.04
C LEU A 70 -5.68 -0.14 -10.47
N VAL A 71 -6.60 0.35 -11.30
CA VAL A 71 -6.26 0.81 -12.67
C VAL A 71 -5.19 1.89 -12.61
N PHE A 72 -5.37 2.91 -11.76
CA PHE A 72 -4.33 3.92 -11.53
C PHE A 72 -2.99 3.28 -11.14
N ARG A 73 -2.98 2.33 -10.20
CA ARG A 73 -1.77 1.67 -9.72
C ARG A 73 -1.05 0.89 -10.81
N LEU A 74 -1.79 0.22 -11.69
CA LEU A 74 -1.24 -0.51 -12.84
C LEU A 74 -0.61 0.47 -13.83
N VAL A 75 -1.34 1.52 -14.23
CA VAL A 75 -0.82 2.56 -15.14
C VAL A 75 0.43 3.22 -14.55
N TYR A 76 0.35 3.69 -13.31
CA TYR A 76 1.48 4.31 -12.61
C TYR A 76 2.67 3.35 -12.45
N GLY A 77 2.40 2.06 -12.30
CA GLY A 77 3.42 1.02 -12.26
C GLY A 77 4.06 0.67 -13.60
N LEU A 78 3.42 1.02 -14.72
CA LEU A 78 3.96 0.80 -16.07
C LEU A 78 4.72 2.04 -16.56
N VAL A 79 4.10 3.22 -16.49
CA VAL A 79 4.66 4.46 -17.06
C VAL A 79 5.37 5.34 -16.03
N GLY A 80 5.17 5.08 -14.74
CA GLY A 80 5.69 5.92 -13.67
C GLY A 80 7.20 5.79 -13.42
N PRO A 81 7.68 6.50 -12.38
CA PRO A 81 9.10 6.57 -12.07
C PRO A 81 9.65 5.20 -11.68
N ARG A 82 10.96 4.99 -11.88
CA ARG A 82 11.62 3.69 -11.72
C ARG A 82 11.26 2.98 -10.42
N HIS A 83 11.19 3.69 -9.30
CA HIS A 83 10.89 3.11 -7.97
C HIS A 83 9.45 2.60 -7.81
N ALA A 84 8.50 3.08 -8.63
CA ALA A 84 7.09 2.65 -8.60
C ALA A 84 6.77 1.50 -9.57
N ARG A 85 7.75 1.11 -10.41
CA ARG A 85 7.53 0.19 -11.51
C ARG A 85 7.16 -1.22 -11.05
N LEU A 86 6.19 -1.84 -11.75
CA LEU A 86 5.85 -3.24 -11.55
C LEU A 86 7.00 -4.17 -11.92
N SER A 87 7.88 -3.76 -12.84
CA SER A 87 9.06 -4.54 -13.21
C SER A 87 10.05 -4.73 -12.05
N LEU A 88 10.14 -3.77 -11.12
CA LEU A 88 10.93 -3.96 -9.89
C LEU A 88 10.30 -4.99 -8.96
N LEU A 89 8.96 -5.03 -8.89
CA LEU A 89 8.24 -6.01 -8.10
C LEU A 89 8.41 -7.42 -8.70
N ALA A 90 8.23 -7.53 -10.02
CA ALA A 90 8.51 -8.77 -10.76
C ALA A 90 9.97 -9.23 -10.58
N GLY A 91 10.93 -8.31 -10.63
CA GLY A 91 12.35 -8.60 -10.38
C GLY A 91 12.61 -9.17 -8.98
N LYS A 92 11.92 -8.66 -7.95
CA LYS A 92 11.98 -9.24 -6.59
C LYS A 92 11.41 -10.66 -6.57
N LEU A 93 10.25 -10.88 -7.20
CA LEU A 93 9.58 -12.18 -7.23
C LEU A 93 10.39 -13.25 -7.96
N ARG A 94 11.18 -12.89 -8.98
CA ARG A 94 12.11 -13.83 -9.65
C ARG A 94 13.14 -14.44 -8.70
N SER A 95 13.44 -13.77 -7.58
CA SER A 95 14.35 -14.31 -6.57
C SER A 95 13.68 -15.27 -5.58
N LEU A 96 12.38 -15.57 -5.72
CA LEU A 96 11.66 -16.48 -4.83
C LEU A 96 12.12 -17.93 -4.91
N PRO A 97 12.26 -18.55 -6.09
CA PRO A 97 12.70 -19.95 -6.16
C PRO A 97 14.09 -20.15 -5.58
N GLN A 98 15.04 -19.25 -5.89
CA GLN A 98 16.41 -19.32 -5.34
C GLN A 98 16.42 -19.18 -3.81
N TRP A 99 15.56 -18.32 -3.25
CA TRP A 99 15.52 -18.11 -1.81
C TRP A 99 14.89 -19.32 -1.12
N LEU A 100 13.81 -19.89 -1.67
CA LEU A 100 13.22 -21.13 -1.17
C LEU A 100 14.21 -22.30 -1.25
N ALA A 101 14.96 -22.44 -2.34
CA ALA A 101 16.02 -23.44 -2.45
C ALA A 101 17.09 -23.26 -1.36
N SER A 102 17.49 -22.01 -1.07
CA SER A 102 18.44 -21.73 0.01
C SER A 102 17.89 -22.06 1.41
N VAL A 103 16.58 -21.93 1.62
CA VAL A 103 15.91 -22.35 2.86
C VAL A 103 15.93 -23.86 2.98
N VAL A 104 15.54 -24.58 1.91
CA VAL A 104 15.49 -26.05 1.89
C VAL A 104 16.88 -26.65 2.15
N GLN A 105 17.92 -26.12 1.48
CA GLN A 105 19.31 -26.51 1.70
C GLN A 105 19.79 -26.17 3.11
N GLY A 106 19.46 -24.97 3.61
CA GLY A 106 19.79 -24.57 4.98
C GLY A 106 19.16 -25.48 6.04
N THR A 107 17.94 -25.96 5.80
CA THR A 107 17.26 -26.94 6.65
C THR A 107 17.93 -28.31 6.57
N ALA A 108 18.23 -28.81 5.36
CA ALA A 108 18.88 -30.10 5.14
C ALA A 108 20.27 -30.17 5.80
N ASP A 109 21.07 -29.13 5.61
CA ASP A 109 22.44 -29.04 6.13
C ASP A 109 22.50 -28.56 7.59
N ARG A 110 21.35 -28.24 8.20
CA ARG A 110 21.22 -27.58 9.53
C ARG A 110 22.01 -26.26 9.64
N LYS A 111 22.24 -25.58 8.50
CA LYS A 111 23.00 -24.32 8.38
C LYS A 111 22.09 -23.11 8.17
N TRP A 112 21.16 -22.90 9.10
CA TRP A 112 20.17 -21.81 9.05
C TRP A 112 20.80 -20.40 8.99
N ALA A 113 21.98 -20.23 9.57
CA ALA A 113 22.70 -18.95 9.56
C ALA A 113 23.18 -18.52 8.15
N ALA A 114 23.31 -19.45 7.21
CA ALA A 114 23.72 -19.15 5.84
C ALA A 114 22.57 -18.53 5.01
N VAL A 115 21.32 -18.62 5.48
CA VAL A 115 20.18 -18.18 4.70
C VAL A 115 19.92 -16.69 4.87
N ASN A 116 19.73 -15.98 3.75
CA ASN A 116 19.50 -14.54 3.77
C ASN A 116 18.06 -14.20 4.19
N TRP A 117 17.80 -14.16 5.50
CA TRP A 117 16.47 -13.81 6.05
C TRP A 117 16.03 -12.40 5.71
N ARG A 118 16.94 -11.45 5.52
CA ARG A 118 16.56 -10.10 5.11
C ARG A 118 15.95 -10.08 3.71
N GLN A 119 16.47 -10.90 2.80
CA GLN A 119 15.87 -11.10 1.48
C GLN A 119 14.49 -11.74 1.60
N GLY A 120 14.37 -12.81 2.39
CA GLY A 120 13.10 -13.49 2.65
C GLY A 120 12.00 -12.57 3.17
N GLN A 121 12.33 -11.72 4.14
CA GLN A 121 11.40 -10.73 4.70
C GLN A 121 10.91 -9.72 3.65
N ASN A 122 11.82 -9.20 2.81
CA ASN A 122 11.44 -8.27 1.75
C ASN A 122 10.60 -8.95 0.66
N LEU A 123 10.86 -10.23 0.43
CA LEU A 123 10.15 -11.04 -0.53
C LEU A 123 8.74 -11.43 -0.03
N ALA A 124 8.59 -11.76 1.25
CA ALA A 124 7.30 -11.99 1.88
C ALA A 124 6.39 -10.75 1.71
N LEU A 125 6.93 -9.55 1.96
CA LEU A 125 6.19 -8.31 1.73
C LEU A 125 5.84 -8.11 0.24
N ALA A 126 6.76 -8.44 -0.66
CA ALA A 126 6.52 -8.35 -2.10
C ALA A 126 5.42 -9.30 -2.57
N VAL A 127 5.45 -10.56 -2.11
CA VAL A 127 4.43 -11.58 -2.41
C VAL A 127 3.07 -11.15 -1.88
N ALA A 128 2.98 -10.68 -0.64
CA ALA A 128 1.72 -10.18 -0.08
C ALA A 128 1.13 -9.04 -0.91
N VAL A 129 1.94 -8.05 -1.31
CA VAL A 129 1.48 -6.95 -2.18
C VAL A 129 1.01 -7.45 -3.55
N VAL A 130 1.73 -8.38 -4.17
CA VAL A 130 1.29 -8.96 -5.45
C VAL A 130 -0.02 -9.73 -5.28
N ALA A 131 -0.14 -10.55 -4.23
CA ALA A 131 -1.36 -11.31 -3.96
C ALA A 131 -2.57 -10.38 -3.79
N LEU A 132 -2.43 -9.27 -3.04
CA LEU A 132 -3.49 -8.26 -2.92
C LEU A 132 -3.84 -7.64 -4.28
N MET A 133 -2.85 -7.26 -5.08
CA MET A 133 -3.09 -6.70 -6.41
C MET A 133 -3.81 -7.67 -7.36
N VAL A 134 -3.54 -8.96 -7.25
CA VAL A 134 -4.18 -10.00 -8.06
C VAL A 134 -5.59 -10.28 -7.55
N LEU A 135 -5.78 -10.45 -6.24
CA LEU A 135 -7.07 -10.81 -5.63
C LEU A 135 -8.13 -9.72 -5.74
N VAL A 136 -7.73 -8.44 -5.80
CA VAL A 136 -8.71 -7.36 -6.01
C VAL A 136 -9.41 -7.45 -7.39
N VAL A 137 -8.79 -8.10 -8.38
CA VAL A 137 -9.38 -8.26 -9.71
C VAL A 137 -10.65 -9.12 -9.68
N PRO A 138 -10.62 -10.41 -9.27
CA PRO A 138 -11.83 -11.19 -9.16
C PRO A 138 -12.80 -10.60 -8.14
N LEU A 139 -12.32 -10.03 -7.03
CA LEU A 139 -13.16 -9.38 -6.02
C LEU A 139 -14.04 -8.26 -6.62
N THR A 140 -13.43 -7.34 -7.37
CA THR A 140 -14.17 -6.20 -7.94
C THR A 140 -14.99 -6.60 -9.17
N LEU A 141 -14.52 -7.55 -9.97
CA LEU A 141 -15.26 -8.05 -11.13
C LEU A 141 -16.49 -8.87 -10.72
N SER A 142 -16.36 -9.77 -9.75
CA SER A 142 -17.51 -10.52 -9.24
C SER A 142 -18.49 -9.60 -8.54
N GLY A 143 -18.02 -8.61 -7.77
CA GLY A 143 -18.90 -7.63 -7.12
C GLY A 143 -19.70 -6.81 -8.13
N TYR A 144 -19.06 -6.35 -9.21
CA TYR A 144 -19.76 -5.71 -10.32
C TYR A 144 -20.79 -6.65 -10.96
N ALA A 145 -20.42 -7.89 -11.23
CA ALA A 145 -21.29 -8.85 -11.90
C ALA A 145 -22.49 -9.26 -11.03
N THR A 146 -22.30 -9.43 -9.73
CA THR A 146 -23.38 -9.65 -8.74
C THR A 146 -24.31 -8.45 -8.67
N TYR A 147 -23.78 -7.23 -8.62
CA TYR A 147 -24.59 -6.01 -8.59
C TYR A 147 -25.44 -5.81 -9.85
N ASN A 148 -24.98 -6.31 -10.99
CA ASN A 148 -25.70 -6.27 -12.27
C ASN A 148 -26.52 -7.55 -12.55
N GLU A 149 -26.69 -8.43 -11.56
CA GLU A 149 -27.51 -9.65 -11.65
C GLU A 149 -27.08 -10.60 -12.79
N TRP A 150 -25.77 -10.72 -13.03
CA TRP A 150 -25.24 -11.61 -14.08
C TRP A 150 -25.30 -13.11 -13.72
N GLY A 151 -25.61 -13.44 -12.47
CA GLY A 151 -25.83 -14.81 -12.00
C GLY A 151 -25.56 -14.98 -10.50
N ASP A 152 -26.36 -15.84 -9.86
CA ASP A 152 -26.39 -15.97 -8.40
C ASP A 152 -25.07 -16.46 -7.79
N TRP A 153 -24.36 -17.37 -8.48
CA TRP A 153 -23.07 -17.93 -8.03
C TRP A 153 -21.94 -16.90 -7.93
N LEU A 154 -22.09 -15.72 -8.53
CA LEU A 154 -21.08 -14.66 -8.47
C LEU A 154 -21.00 -14.04 -7.08
N GLY A 155 -22.10 -14.09 -6.30
CA GLY A 155 -22.10 -13.74 -4.88
C GLY A 155 -21.09 -14.59 -4.10
N ASP A 156 -21.14 -15.92 -4.25
CA ASP A 156 -20.23 -16.84 -3.58
C ASP A 156 -18.76 -16.59 -3.97
N VAL A 157 -18.51 -16.28 -5.25
CA VAL A 157 -17.18 -15.91 -5.73
C VAL A 157 -16.71 -14.60 -5.09
N HIS A 158 -17.59 -13.61 -4.98
CA HIS A 158 -17.30 -12.34 -4.33
C HIS A 158 -16.98 -12.53 -2.84
N GLU A 159 -17.76 -13.34 -2.14
CA GLU A 159 -17.53 -13.67 -0.74
C GLU A 159 -16.20 -14.40 -0.55
N LEU A 160 -15.94 -15.45 -1.34
CA LEU A 160 -14.68 -16.19 -1.30
C LEU A 160 -13.48 -15.28 -1.59
N ALA A 161 -13.57 -14.43 -2.62
CA ALA A 161 -12.53 -13.49 -2.96
C ALA A 161 -12.32 -12.44 -1.84
N GLY A 162 -13.39 -11.98 -1.21
CA GLY A 162 -13.37 -11.04 -0.10
C GLY A 162 -12.67 -11.63 1.13
N ASN A 163 -13.03 -12.85 1.51
CA ASN A 163 -12.41 -13.58 2.61
C ASN A 163 -10.93 -13.87 2.33
N ALA A 164 -10.59 -14.32 1.11
CA ALA A 164 -9.20 -14.53 0.70
C ALA A 164 -8.40 -13.23 0.76
N PHE A 165 -8.98 -12.12 0.28
CA PHE A 165 -8.36 -10.81 0.32
C PHE A 165 -8.13 -10.34 1.76
N LEU A 166 -9.10 -10.50 2.65
CA LEU A 166 -8.99 -10.18 4.08
C LEU A 166 -7.83 -10.94 4.73
N VAL A 167 -7.74 -12.25 4.51
CA VAL A 167 -6.64 -13.08 5.04
C VAL A 167 -5.29 -12.53 4.58
N VAL A 168 -5.15 -12.18 3.30
CA VAL A 168 -3.90 -11.62 2.78
C VAL A 168 -3.61 -10.22 3.35
N VAL A 169 -4.63 -9.39 3.60
CA VAL A 169 -4.48 -8.09 4.28
C VAL A 169 -3.96 -8.31 5.71
N LEU A 170 -4.53 -9.25 6.47
CA LEU A 170 -4.09 -9.57 7.82
C LEU A 170 -2.65 -10.08 7.83
N VAL A 171 -2.29 -10.97 6.89
CA VAL A 171 -0.91 -11.44 6.72
C VAL A 171 0.03 -10.28 6.37
N HIS A 172 -0.37 -9.39 5.45
CA HIS A 172 0.41 -8.21 5.07
C HIS A 172 0.70 -7.31 6.28
N VAL A 173 -0.34 -6.97 7.05
CA VAL A 173 -0.22 -6.15 8.27
C VAL A 173 0.63 -6.87 9.32
N GLY A 174 0.42 -8.17 9.52
CA GLY A 174 1.20 -9.00 10.42
C GLY A 174 2.69 -9.01 10.08
N ILE A 175 3.05 -9.14 8.79
CA ILE A 175 4.43 -9.02 8.32
C ILE A 175 4.98 -7.62 8.63
N VAL A 176 4.24 -6.56 8.35
CA VAL A 176 4.69 -5.18 8.62
C VAL A 176 4.93 -4.96 10.11
N LEU A 177 4.05 -5.44 10.98
CA LEU A 177 4.19 -5.36 12.43
C LEU A 177 5.39 -6.16 12.93
N LEU A 178 5.51 -7.43 12.53
CA LEU A 178 6.61 -8.31 12.89
C LEU A 178 7.97 -7.71 12.47
N LEU A 179 8.07 -7.23 11.23
CA LEU A 179 9.29 -6.60 10.74
C LEU A 179 9.58 -5.27 11.44
N SER A 180 8.54 -4.53 11.82
CA SER A 180 8.71 -3.29 12.58
C SER A 180 9.30 -3.56 13.96
N LEU A 181 8.84 -4.63 14.63
CA LEU A 181 9.34 -5.10 15.92
C LEU A 181 10.77 -5.64 15.81
N LEU A 182 11.00 -6.60 14.91
CA LEU A 182 12.31 -7.24 14.72
C LEU A 182 13.40 -6.24 14.33
N ARG A 183 13.08 -5.25 13.49
CA ARG A 183 14.03 -4.23 13.06
C ARG A 183 14.03 -2.98 13.94
N ARG A 184 13.19 -2.93 14.99
CA ARG A 184 12.95 -1.77 15.87
C ARG A 184 12.75 -0.47 15.07
N LYS A 185 12.03 -0.56 13.96
CA LYS A 185 11.80 0.56 13.02
C LYS A 185 10.36 0.51 12.56
N ASN A 186 9.60 1.57 12.81
CA ASN A 186 8.22 1.65 12.36
C ASN A 186 8.14 1.69 10.82
N MET A 187 7.73 0.57 10.22
CA MET A 187 7.57 0.48 8.76
C MET A 187 6.25 1.10 8.30
N ALA A 188 5.20 1.06 9.11
CA ALA A 188 3.92 1.67 8.78
C ALA A 188 4.06 3.18 8.57
N MET A 189 4.86 3.87 9.40
CA MET A 189 5.13 5.30 9.23
C MET A 189 5.81 5.66 7.91
N GLN A 190 6.52 4.71 7.29
CA GLN A 190 7.11 4.90 5.97
C GLN A 190 6.03 5.12 4.89
N MET A 191 4.84 4.54 5.05
CA MET A 191 3.71 4.77 4.16
C MET A 191 2.96 6.07 4.46
N VAL A 192 3.03 6.58 5.69
CA VAL A 192 2.41 7.86 6.06
C VAL A 192 3.25 9.03 5.53
N HIS A 193 4.51 9.13 5.96
CA HIS A 193 5.37 10.27 5.62
C HIS A 193 6.32 10.03 4.44
N GLY A 194 6.41 8.79 3.92
CA GLY A 194 7.22 8.46 2.75
C GLY A 194 8.73 8.39 2.97
N ARG A 195 9.20 8.47 4.22
CA ARG A 195 10.63 8.48 4.55
C ARG A 195 11.01 7.21 5.31
N GLY A 196 12.22 6.72 5.09
CA GLY A 196 12.83 5.62 5.82
C GLY A 196 14.06 6.12 6.58
N GLN A 197 14.36 5.50 7.72
CA GLN A 197 15.58 5.79 8.48
C GLN A 197 16.80 5.21 7.75
N GLY A 198 17.85 6.02 7.60
CA GLY A 198 19.11 5.60 7.02
C GLY A 198 19.85 6.74 6.34
N PRO A 199 21.19 6.70 6.32
CA PRO A 199 22.00 7.70 5.65
C PRO A 199 21.85 7.61 4.12
N GLY A 200 22.09 8.72 3.44
CA GLY A 200 22.17 8.80 1.99
C GLY A 200 21.05 9.60 1.32
N PRO A 201 21.13 9.80 0.00
CA PRO A 201 20.18 10.63 -0.74
C PRO A 201 18.80 10.00 -0.81
N ASP A 202 17.77 10.82 -1.04
CA ASP A 202 16.40 10.36 -1.26
C ASP A 202 16.35 9.38 -2.47
N LEU A 203 15.76 8.18 -2.30
CA LEU A 203 15.55 7.23 -3.41
C LEU A 203 14.53 7.79 -4.41
N VAL A 204 13.54 8.50 -3.89
CA VAL A 204 12.52 9.19 -4.66
C VAL A 204 12.97 10.63 -4.90
N LYS A 205 13.52 10.89 -6.09
CA LYS A 205 13.99 12.24 -6.47
C LYS A 205 12.83 13.25 -6.60
N ARG A 206 11.70 12.82 -7.16
CA ARG A 206 10.49 13.65 -7.36
C ARG A 206 9.31 13.00 -6.63
N ASN A 207 8.65 13.76 -5.74
CA ASN A 207 7.57 13.25 -4.90
C ASN A 207 6.21 13.17 -5.62
N HIS A 208 6.07 13.85 -6.78
CA HIS A 208 4.83 13.93 -7.57
C HIS A 208 3.59 14.27 -6.74
N ALA A 209 3.69 15.27 -5.85
CA ALA A 209 2.62 15.65 -4.94
C ALA A 209 1.34 16.10 -5.68
N TRP A 210 1.48 16.78 -6.83
CA TRP A 210 0.35 17.19 -7.67
C TRP A 210 -0.48 15.98 -8.13
N LEU A 211 0.16 14.87 -8.49
CA LEU A 211 -0.53 13.65 -8.92
C LEU A 211 -1.25 12.99 -7.74
N ALA A 212 -0.66 13.06 -6.54
CA ALA A 212 -1.30 12.59 -5.33
C ALA A 212 -2.58 13.40 -5.00
N VAL A 213 -2.54 14.72 -5.16
CA VAL A 213 -3.71 15.59 -5.03
C VAL A 213 -4.76 15.26 -6.09
N LEU A 214 -4.34 15.03 -7.34
CA LEU A 214 -5.26 14.69 -8.43
C LEU A 214 -6.01 13.37 -8.16
N ILE A 215 -5.32 12.34 -7.65
CA ILE A 215 -5.96 11.07 -7.25
C ILE A 215 -6.98 11.30 -6.14
N LEU A 216 -6.60 12.06 -5.10
CA LEU A 216 -7.49 12.36 -3.98
C LEU A 216 -8.74 13.11 -4.43
N VAL A 217 -8.58 14.15 -5.26
CA VAL A 217 -9.69 14.92 -5.83
C VAL A 217 -10.58 14.04 -6.70
N ALA A 218 -10.01 13.15 -7.52
CA ALA A 218 -10.79 12.24 -8.34
C ALA A 218 -11.65 11.28 -7.50
N VAL A 219 -11.09 10.69 -6.44
CA VAL A 219 -11.83 9.79 -5.54
C VAL A 219 -12.91 10.54 -4.76
N LEU A 220 -12.58 11.68 -4.17
CA LEU A 220 -13.56 12.49 -3.44
C LEU A 220 -14.66 13.05 -4.35
N GLY A 221 -14.31 13.43 -5.58
CA GLY A 221 -15.26 13.85 -6.60
C GLY A 221 -16.22 12.73 -6.97
N TYR A 222 -15.71 11.50 -7.16
CA TYR A 222 -16.54 10.33 -7.39
C TYR A 222 -17.48 10.04 -6.21
N TRP A 223 -16.99 10.05 -4.98
CA TRP A 223 -17.84 9.86 -3.79
C TRP A 223 -18.89 10.95 -3.65
N SER A 224 -18.54 12.20 -3.95
CA SER A 224 -19.48 13.33 -3.91
C SER A 224 -20.57 13.20 -4.98
N TRP A 225 -20.23 12.65 -6.16
CA TRP A 225 -21.19 12.35 -7.21
C TRP A 225 -22.14 11.24 -6.77
N GLU A 226 -21.62 10.11 -6.28
CA GLU A 226 -22.44 8.97 -5.82
C GLU A 226 -23.37 9.38 -4.68
N TRP A 227 -22.90 10.23 -3.76
CA TRP A 227 -23.73 10.79 -2.70
C TRP A 227 -24.91 11.60 -3.24
N GLN A 228 -24.72 12.37 -4.31
CA GLN A 228 -25.80 13.16 -4.94
C GLN A 228 -26.81 12.29 -5.71
N GLN A 229 -26.38 11.14 -6.22
CA GLN A 229 -27.24 10.22 -6.95
C GLN A 229 -28.06 9.31 -6.04
N SER A 230 -27.73 9.21 -4.75
CA SER A 230 -28.50 8.41 -3.78
C SER A 230 -29.57 9.25 -3.09
N PRO A 231 -30.88 9.00 -3.33
CA PRO A 231 -31.98 9.77 -2.74
C PRO A 231 -32.01 9.74 -1.20
N ASN A 232 -31.42 8.69 -0.60
CA ASN A 232 -31.37 8.48 0.85
C ASN A 232 -29.94 8.59 1.42
N GLY A 233 -28.97 9.10 0.64
CA GLY A 233 -27.54 9.11 0.99
C GLY A 233 -26.85 7.75 0.84
N LEU A 234 -25.53 7.67 1.01
CA LEU A 234 -24.78 6.40 0.96
C LEU A 234 -24.97 5.55 2.24
N ILE A 235 -25.41 6.21 3.31
CA ILE A 235 -25.78 5.61 4.59
C ILE A 235 -27.25 5.92 4.82
N SER A 236 -28.11 4.89 4.87
CA SER A 236 -29.53 5.13 5.09
C SER A 236 -29.82 5.61 6.53
N ALA A 237 -30.90 6.36 6.72
CA ALA A 237 -31.34 6.79 8.05
C ALA A 237 -31.61 5.61 9.00
N GLN A 238 -32.10 4.48 8.48
CA GLN A 238 -32.21 3.22 9.20
C GLN A 238 -30.84 2.76 9.71
N ALA A 239 -29.81 2.76 8.87
CA ALA A 239 -28.49 2.28 9.26
C ALA A 239 -27.87 3.09 10.41
N VAL A 240 -28.09 4.42 10.42
CA VAL A 240 -27.68 5.29 11.53
C VAL A 240 -28.45 4.94 12.81
N THR A 241 -29.74 4.65 12.67
CA THR A 241 -30.61 4.30 13.80
C THR A 241 -30.24 2.94 14.39
N ASP A 242 -29.93 1.94 13.57
CA ASP A 242 -29.49 0.60 14.00
C ASP A 242 -28.13 0.66 14.70
N LEU A 243 -27.18 1.43 14.16
CA LEU A 243 -25.87 1.68 14.79
C LEU A 243 -26.00 2.40 16.14
N LEU A 244 -26.89 3.39 16.26
CA LEU A 244 -27.10 4.13 17.50
C LEU A 244 -27.91 3.34 18.54
N SER A 245 -28.77 2.42 18.10
CA SER A 245 -29.60 1.60 18.98
C SER A 245 -28.92 0.30 19.42
N GLY A 246 -27.73 -0.02 18.89
CA GLY A 246 -26.98 -1.23 19.22
C GLY A 246 -27.66 -2.52 18.76
N ARG A 247 -28.55 -2.41 17.76
CA ARG A 247 -29.32 -3.54 17.24
C ARG A 247 -28.53 -4.14 16.09
N GLU A 248 -27.68 -5.12 16.38
CA GLU A 248 -27.13 -5.99 15.34
C GLU A 248 -28.32 -6.65 14.65
N SER A 249 -28.41 -6.52 13.32
CA SER A 249 -29.40 -7.16 12.48
C SER A 249 -29.13 -8.67 12.41
N GLY A 250 -29.24 -9.34 13.55
CA GLY A 250 -29.31 -10.78 13.69
C GLY A 250 -30.75 -11.15 14.03
N ASP A 251 -31.60 -11.19 13.02
CA ASP A 251 -32.68 -12.19 12.94
C ASP A 251 -33.43 -12.02 11.62
N SER A 252 -33.25 -12.98 10.72
CA SER A 252 -34.31 -13.46 9.82
C SER A 252 -33.82 -14.73 9.12
N ASP A 253 -34.26 -15.86 9.69
CA ASP A 253 -34.46 -17.22 9.14
C ASP A 253 -33.33 -17.98 8.43
#